data_AF-A0A023GCL3-F1
#
_entry.id   AF-A0A023GCL3-F1
#
_cell.length_a   1.000
_cell.length_b   1.000
_cell.length_c   1.000
_cell.angle_alpha   90.00
_cell.angle_beta   90.00
_cell.angle_gamma   90.00
#
_symmetry.space_group_name_H-M   'P 1'
#
loop_
_entity.id
_entity.type
_entity.pdbx_description
1 polymer ?
#
loop_
_entity_poly.entity_id
_entity_poly.type
_entity_poly.pdbx_seq_one_letter_code
_entity_poly.pdbx_strand_id
1 'polypeptide(L)'
;MKNCERLVELCVAKLHQDWFPLLDLLAMVLNPHNKFHSYNGTRPSDTVPPGSQIPDDEIYARPTDTRTPKGWVVDLINRFGSLGGFSILLERFRSGPPLSVAVIAALVRPFGLCHSLLTVGTVERYLMPIVHMVPAFLERLSDEELKREAKNESKNDALAAIVRALRSLAAMVPRQEETVRSLEMFRLRMILRLLQISSFNGKMNALNEVNKVIANVSYYAHRHTGTDEEEWLTAERMAEWIKENRVLQIVLRDSLHQPQYVEKLEKIVRFVIKEKALTLADLDDLWAAQSGKHEAIVQNVHDLLAKLAWDFSPEQLDHLFGRFQASWASAAKRQREKLLELIRRLAEDDKEGLMAHKVLQLLWNLAHSREVPTDTMELALSFHVKILDYSCSQDRDAQKTLWLDRCVQELRQDPQWALPA
;
A
#
# COMPACT_ATOMS: atom_id res chain seq x y z
N MET A 1 22.74 -11.33 31.87
CA MET A 1 21.62 -10.66 32.57
C MET A 1 22.03 -9.34 33.21
N LYS A 2 22.98 -9.33 34.16
CA LYS A 2 23.41 -8.11 34.90
C LYS A 2 23.71 -6.87 34.04
N ASN A 3 24.35 -7.01 32.87
CA ASN A 3 24.63 -5.87 31.99
C ASN A 3 23.36 -5.29 31.35
N CYS A 4 22.39 -6.14 31.00
CA CYS A 4 21.11 -5.69 30.43
C CYS A 4 20.23 -5.05 31.50
N GLU A 5 20.25 -5.54 32.73
CA GLU A 5 19.57 -4.91 33.87
C GLU A 5 20.14 -3.52 34.17
N ARG A 6 21.48 -3.38 34.22
CA ARG A 6 22.15 -2.07 34.36
C ARG A 6 21.85 -1.13 33.20
N LEU A 7 21.70 -1.66 31.99
CA LEU A 7 21.28 -0.86 30.84
C LEU A 7 19.83 -0.39 31.01
N VAL A 8 18.90 -1.24 31.46
CA VAL A 8 17.53 -0.83 31.79
C VAL A 8 17.52 0.25 32.87
N GLU A 9 18.32 0.12 33.92
CA GLU A 9 18.48 1.14 34.97
C GLU A 9 18.95 2.48 34.39
N LEU A 10 19.98 2.45 33.54
CA LEU A 10 20.48 3.65 32.87
C LEU A 10 19.43 4.28 31.97
N CYS A 11 18.69 3.47 31.20
CA CYS A 11 17.60 3.94 30.35
C CYS A 11 16.50 4.62 31.18
N VAL A 12 16.08 4.04 32.31
CA VAL A 12 15.07 4.65 33.20
C VAL A 12 15.59 5.97 33.79
N ALA A 13 16.83 5.99 34.29
CA ALA A 13 17.43 7.19 34.87
C ALA A 13 17.54 8.35 33.87
N LYS A 14 17.66 8.05 32.58
CA LYS A 14 17.82 9.02 31.48
C LYS A 14 16.58 9.18 30.61
N LEU A 15 15.46 8.55 30.95
CA LEU A 15 14.25 8.53 30.13
C LEU A 15 13.65 9.93 29.87
N HIS A 16 13.96 10.89 30.76
CA HIS A 16 13.56 12.29 30.62
C HIS A 16 14.45 13.13 29.66
N GLN A 17 15.59 12.59 29.18
CA GLN A 17 16.64 13.33 28.46
C GLN A 17 16.73 13.01 26.96
N ASP A 18 15.63 12.60 26.30
CA ASP A 18 15.51 12.32 24.85
C ASP A 18 16.74 11.66 24.20
N TRP A 19 17.38 10.74 24.92
CA TRP A 19 18.68 10.23 24.52
C TRP A 19 18.51 9.04 23.57
N PHE A 20 18.40 9.34 22.28
CA PHE A 20 18.10 8.36 21.21
C PHE A 20 18.91 7.06 21.27
N PRO A 21 20.25 7.06 21.46
CA PRO A 21 21.00 5.81 21.56
C PRO A 21 20.53 4.90 22.69
N LEU A 22 20.13 5.45 23.84
CA LEU A 22 19.55 4.64 24.93
C LEU A 22 18.15 4.16 24.60
N LEU A 23 17.32 4.97 23.94
CA LEU A 23 15.97 4.55 23.53
C LEU A 23 16.03 3.43 22.48
N ASP A 24 16.99 3.49 21.56
CA ASP A 24 17.24 2.42 20.58
C ASP A 24 17.73 1.14 21.25
N LEU A 25 18.62 1.26 22.24
CA LEU A 25 19.07 0.13 23.05
C LEU A 25 17.92 -0.46 23.88
N LEU A 26 17.06 0.37 24.47
CA LEU A 26 15.87 -0.08 25.19
C LEU A 26 14.94 -0.86 24.27
N ALA A 27 14.66 -0.34 23.07
CA ALA A 27 13.87 -1.04 22.07
C ALA A 27 14.51 -2.37 21.63
N MET A 28 15.83 -2.42 21.47
CA MET A 28 16.55 -3.64 21.13
C MET A 28 16.44 -4.70 22.23
N VAL A 29 16.65 -4.29 23.48
CA VAL A 29 16.67 -5.17 24.65
C VAL A 29 15.28 -5.69 25.01
N LEU A 30 14.23 -4.89 24.78
CA LEU A 30 12.86 -5.32 25.01
C LEU A 30 12.22 -6.05 23.82
N ASN A 31 12.85 -6.10 22.65
CA ASN A 31 12.28 -6.77 21.46
C ASN A 31 12.31 -8.31 21.57
N PRO A 32 11.17 -9.00 21.79
CA PRO A 32 11.15 -10.45 21.96
C PRO A 32 11.53 -11.25 20.70
N HIS A 33 11.56 -10.59 19.54
CA HIS A 33 11.89 -11.17 18.23
C HIS A 33 13.35 -10.94 17.81
N ASN A 34 14.17 -10.30 18.63
CA ASN A 34 15.60 -10.21 18.32
C ASN A 34 16.25 -11.61 18.33
N LYS A 35 17.42 -11.76 17.68
CA LYS A 35 18.09 -13.07 17.55
C LYS A 35 18.37 -13.73 18.91
N PHE A 36 18.75 -12.94 19.91
CA PHE A 36 19.08 -13.44 21.24
C PHE A 36 17.86 -14.00 21.98
N HIS A 37 16.77 -13.23 22.03
CA HIS A 37 15.51 -13.63 22.69
C HIS A 37 14.78 -14.73 21.92
N SER A 38 14.96 -14.79 20.61
CA SER A 38 14.48 -15.89 19.78
C SER A 38 15.19 -17.20 20.14
N TYR A 39 16.52 -17.19 20.19
CA TYR A 39 17.33 -18.35 20.56
C TYR A 39 17.08 -18.82 22.00
N ASN A 40 16.94 -17.89 22.95
CA ASN A 40 16.73 -18.18 24.36
C ASN A 40 15.25 -18.22 24.76
N GLY A 41 14.34 -18.43 23.80
CA GLY A 41 12.90 -18.27 24.01
C GLY A 41 12.28 -19.22 25.03
N THR A 42 12.93 -20.37 25.29
CA THR A 42 12.48 -21.40 26.24
C THR A 42 12.83 -21.09 27.69
N ARG A 43 13.66 -20.08 27.97
CA ARG A 43 14.09 -19.81 29.35
C ARG A 43 12.92 -19.26 30.18
N PRO A 44 12.65 -19.83 31.37
CA PRO A 44 11.67 -19.29 32.30
C PRO A 44 12.08 -17.89 32.80
N SER A 45 11.09 -17.15 33.30
CA SER A 45 11.29 -15.86 33.97
C SER A 45 11.69 -16.12 35.43
N ASP A 46 12.66 -15.34 35.92
CA ASP A 46 13.06 -15.37 37.33
C ASP A 46 12.05 -14.61 38.20
N THR A 47 11.46 -13.54 37.66
CA THR A 47 10.45 -12.70 38.34
C THR A 47 9.05 -13.32 38.32
N VAL A 48 8.72 -14.10 37.29
CA VAL A 48 7.44 -14.81 37.15
C VAL A 48 7.71 -16.27 36.75
N PRO A 49 8.10 -17.13 37.70
CA PRO A 49 8.35 -18.55 37.43
C PRO A 49 7.11 -19.28 36.89
N PRO A 50 7.28 -20.42 36.19
CA PRO A 50 6.16 -21.24 35.74
C PRO A 50 5.22 -21.62 36.90
N GLY A 51 3.92 -21.41 36.73
CA GLY A 51 2.91 -21.65 37.78
C GLY A 51 2.78 -20.55 38.83
N SER A 52 3.49 -19.43 38.68
CA SER A 52 3.38 -18.28 39.58
C SER A 52 1.97 -17.68 39.60
N GLN A 53 1.40 -17.55 40.79
CA GLN A 53 0.10 -16.92 41.07
C GLN A 53 0.22 -15.46 41.52
N ILE A 54 1.36 -14.79 41.26
CA ILE A 54 1.52 -13.36 41.57
C ILE A 54 0.40 -12.59 40.87
N PRO A 55 -0.36 -11.73 41.57
CA PRO A 55 -1.40 -10.90 40.96
C PRO A 55 -0.85 -9.97 39.87
N ASP A 56 -1.62 -9.72 38.81
CA ASP A 56 -1.20 -8.89 37.67
C ASP A 56 -1.00 -7.40 38.01
N ASP A 57 -1.49 -6.93 39.16
CA ASP A 57 -1.28 -5.58 39.69
C ASP A 57 0.07 -5.41 40.40
N GLU A 58 0.74 -6.51 40.77
CA GLU A 58 2.07 -6.49 41.38
C GLU A 58 3.22 -6.59 40.36
N ILE A 59 2.90 -6.93 39.10
CA ILE A 59 3.87 -7.14 38.03
C ILE A 59 3.50 -6.36 36.76
N TYR A 60 4.49 -6.19 35.89
CA TYR A 60 4.34 -5.40 34.67
C TYR A 60 4.27 -6.25 33.40
N ALA A 61 4.85 -7.45 33.43
CA ALA A 61 4.89 -8.38 32.33
C ALA A 61 4.79 -9.83 32.81
N ARG A 62 4.23 -10.68 31.96
CA ARG A 62 4.04 -12.10 32.17
C ARG A 62 4.28 -12.89 30.87
N PRO A 63 4.82 -14.12 30.93
CA PRO A 63 4.86 -15.02 29.78
C PRO A 63 3.45 -15.35 29.25
N THR A 64 3.24 -15.27 27.94
CA THR A 64 1.97 -15.65 27.29
C THR A 64 1.94 -17.07 26.72
N ASP A 65 3.10 -17.65 26.45
CA ASP A 65 3.25 -19.02 25.98
C ASP A 65 4.14 -19.82 26.94
N THR A 66 3.67 -20.99 27.37
CA THR A 66 4.41 -21.90 28.25
C THR A 66 5.58 -22.57 27.56
N ARG A 67 5.54 -22.75 26.23
CA ARG A 67 6.65 -23.34 25.44
C ARG A 67 7.75 -22.33 25.18
N THR A 68 7.38 -21.09 24.88
CA THR A 68 8.31 -19.99 24.64
C THR A 68 8.05 -18.83 25.61
N PRO A 69 8.37 -18.99 26.91
CA PRO A 69 8.04 -18.00 27.93
C PRO A 69 8.82 -16.68 27.83
N LYS A 70 9.89 -16.63 27.04
CA LYS A 70 10.70 -15.41 26.80
C LYS A 70 11.15 -14.74 28.10
N GLY A 71 11.55 -15.54 29.09
CA GLY A 71 11.73 -15.08 30.47
C GLY A 71 12.69 -13.91 30.67
N TRP A 72 13.79 -13.82 29.89
CA TRP A 72 14.69 -12.65 29.95
C TRP A 72 13.96 -11.33 29.68
N VAL A 73 13.09 -11.30 28.66
CA VAL A 73 12.39 -10.07 28.29
C VAL A 73 11.40 -9.70 29.38
N VAL A 74 10.66 -10.68 29.89
CA VAL A 74 9.72 -10.51 31.01
C VAL A 74 10.42 -9.91 32.23
N ASP A 75 11.56 -10.47 32.62
CA ASP A 75 12.34 -9.99 33.76
C ASP A 75 12.82 -8.54 33.56
N LEU A 76 13.25 -8.19 32.33
CA LEU A 76 13.70 -6.84 32.00
C LEU A 76 12.55 -5.82 31.97
N ILE A 77 11.35 -6.22 31.53
CA ILE A 77 10.16 -5.36 31.60
C ILE A 77 9.73 -5.14 33.05
N ASN A 78 9.70 -6.20 33.87
CA ASN A 78 9.41 -6.09 35.30
C ASN A 78 10.45 -5.23 36.01
N ARG A 79 11.73 -5.34 35.64
CA ARG A 79 12.79 -4.44 36.13
C ARG A 79 12.53 -2.99 35.74
N PHE A 80 12.18 -2.73 34.48
CA PHE A 80 11.83 -1.38 34.01
C PHE A 80 10.68 -0.78 34.82
N GLY A 81 9.62 -1.56 35.07
CA GLY A 81 8.48 -1.13 35.87
C GLY A 81 8.80 -0.90 37.34
N SER A 82 9.55 -1.81 37.99
CA SER A 82 9.94 -1.66 39.41
C SER A 82 10.80 -0.42 39.69
N LEU A 83 11.49 0.10 38.68
CA LEU A 83 12.25 1.36 38.74
C LEU A 83 11.39 2.61 38.47
N GLY A 84 10.07 2.46 38.35
CA GLY A 84 9.14 3.54 38.03
C GLY A 84 9.17 3.94 36.55
N GLY A 85 9.79 3.15 35.67
CA GLY A 85 10.00 3.51 34.27
C GLY A 85 8.71 3.84 33.50
N PHE A 86 7.62 3.10 33.74
CA PHE A 86 6.32 3.39 33.12
C PHE A 86 5.69 4.70 33.61
N SER A 87 5.87 5.04 34.89
CA SER A 87 5.41 6.31 35.44
C SER A 87 6.20 7.48 34.85
N ILE A 88 7.53 7.35 34.76
CA ILE A 88 8.41 8.35 34.15
C ILE A 88 8.08 8.52 32.66
N LEU A 89 7.83 7.42 31.94
CA LEU A 89 7.41 7.45 30.54
C LEU A 89 6.10 8.23 30.38
N LEU A 90 5.08 7.91 31.18
CA LEU A 90 3.80 8.61 31.12
C LEU A 90 3.96 10.11 31.42
N GLU A 91 4.76 10.45 32.42
CA GLU A 91 5.04 11.85 32.78
C GLU A 91 5.76 12.59 31.66
N ARG A 92 6.69 11.92 30.94
CA ARG A 92 7.37 12.48 29.76
C ARG A 92 6.39 12.93 28.67
N PHE A 93 5.22 12.28 28.53
CA PHE A 93 4.17 12.69 27.60
C PHE A 93 3.22 13.76 28.15
N ARG A 94 3.04 13.83 29.48
CA ARG A 94 2.11 14.77 30.13
C ARG A 94 2.70 16.16 30.33
N SER A 95 3.91 16.24 30.84
CA SER A 95 4.53 17.48 31.32
C SER A 95 6.00 17.65 30.89
N GLY A 96 6.54 16.67 30.15
CA GLY A 96 7.93 16.70 29.69
C GLY A 96 8.21 17.78 28.63
N PRO A 97 9.46 17.90 28.18
CA PRO A 97 9.86 18.79 27.09
C PRO A 97 9.01 18.60 25.82
N PRO A 98 8.95 19.60 24.91
CA PRO A 98 8.23 19.47 23.65
C PRO A 98 8.56 18.18 22.91
N LEU A 99 7.54 17.43 22.52
CA LEU A 99 7.69 16.19 21.77
C LEU A 99 7.90 16.48 20.29
N SER A 100 8.68 15.62 19.63
CA SER A 100 8.76 15.55 18.17
C SER A 100 8.33 14.16 17.71
N VAL A 101 7.99 14.00 16.43
CA VAL A 101 7.63 12.69 15.87
C VAL A 101 8.72 11.65 16.13
N ALA A 102 9.99 12.02 15.96
CA ALA A 102 11.11 11.12 16.25
C ALA A 102 11.18 10.70 17.72
N VAL A 103 10.97 11.63 18.67
CA VAL A 103 10.99 11.32 20.11
C VAL A 103 9.82 10.41 20.48
N ILE A 104 8.61 10.69 19.97
CA ILE A 104 7.44 9.84 20.19
C ILE A 104 7.69 8.43 19.67
N ALA A 105 8.21 8.30 18.45
CA ALA A 105 8.56 7.01 17.87
C ALA A 105 9.55 6.24 18.74
N ALA A 106 10.62 6.89 19.20
CA ALA A 106 11.64 6.27 20.03
C ALA A 106 11.12 5.84 21.42
N LEU A 107 10.23 6.64 22.03
CA LEU A 107 9.64 6.35 23.35
C LEU A 107 8.60 5.22 23.30
N VAL A 108 7.78 5.15 22.26
CA VAL A 108 6.68 4.16 22.14
C VAL A 108 7.19 2.83 21.59
N ARG A 109 8.19 2.85 20.69
CA ARG A 109 8.68 1.66 19.98
C ARG A 109 9.04 0.47 20.88
N PRO A 110 9.77 0.61 22.00
CA PRO A 110 10.09 -0.54 22.86
C PRO A 110 8.85 -1.32 23.29
N PHE A 111 7.78 -0.61 23.65
CA PHE A 111 6.54 -1.19 24.18
C PHE A 111 5.62 -1.68 23.08
N GLY A 112 5.66 -1.07 21.89
CA GLY A 112 5.04 -1.65 20.70
C GLY A 112 5.66 -2.98 20.29
N LEU A 113 6.96 -3.19 20.53
CA LEU A 113 7.65 -4.45 20.21
C LEU A 113 7.38 -5.56 21.22
N CYS A 114 7.21 -5.22 22.51
CA CYS A 114 7.00 -6.20 23.57
C CYS A 114 5.55 -6.28 24.08
N HIS A 115 4.60 -5.65 23.38
CA HIS A 115 3.21 -5.47 23.85
C HIS A 115 2.56 -6.78 24.33
N SER A 116 2.81 -7.88 23.64
CA SER A 116 2.23 -9.20 23.94
C SER A 116 2.72 -9.80 25.26
N LEU A 117 3.76 -9.26 25.89
CA LEU A 117 4.26 -9.72 27.19
C LEU A 117 3.79 -8.82 28.34
N LEU A 118 3.22 -7.65 28.06
CA LEU A 118 2.75 -6.72 29.09
C LEU A 118 1.47 -7.23 29.74
N THR A 119 1.31 -6.99 31.04
CA THR A 119 0.01 -7.21 31.69
C THR A 119 -1.01 -6.17 31.22
N VAL A 120 -2.29 -6.56 31.14
CA VAL A 120 -3.38 -5.65 30.76
C VAL A 120 -3.40 -4.41 31.66
N GLY A 121 -3.23 -4.61 32.97
CA GLY A 121 -3.18 -3.51 33.94
C GLY A 121 -2.03 -2.53 33.69
N THR A 122 -0.88 -2.99 33.21
CA THR A 122 0.24 -2.11 32.83
C THR A 122 -0.10 -1.25 31.62
N VAL A 123 -0.67 -1.88 30.59
CA VAL A 123 -1.08 -1.17 29.37
C VAL A 123 -2.16 -0.15 29.70
N GLU A 124 -3.21 -0.56 30.42
CA GLU A 124 -4.34 0.30 30.80
C GLU A 124 -3.90 1.49 31.67
N ARG A 125 -3.06 1.25 32.68
CA ARG A 125 -2.64 2.29 33.62
C ARG A 125 -1.65 3.30 33.03
N TYR A 126 -0.68 2.83 32.24
CA TYR A 126 0.47 3.66 31.85
C TYR A 126 0.52 3.98 30.36
N LEU A 127 0.07 3.07 29.49
CA LEU A 127 0.26 3.20 28.04
C LEU A 127 -1.01 3.67 27.32
N MET A 128 -2.20 3.31 27.79
CA MET A 128 -3.47 3.81 27.22
C MET A 128 -3.59 5.33 27.25
N PRO A 129 -3.17 6.05 28.33
CA PRO A 129 -3.11 7.50 28.28
C PRO A 129 -2.22 8.02 27.14
N ILE A 130 -1.10 7.34 26.86
CA ILE A 130 -0.19 7.69 25.74
C ILE A 130 -0.88 7.40 24.39
N VAL A 131 -1.58 6.27 24.27
CA VAL A 131 -2.39 5.92 23.10
C VAL A 131 -3.41 7.00 22.75
N HIS A 132 -4.02 7.65 23.75
CA HIS A 132 -4.96 8.76 23.51
C HIS A 132 -4.26 10.10 23.26
N MET A 133 -3.13 10.39 23.91
CA MET A 133 -2.41 11.67 23.75
C MET A 133 -1.71 11.80 22.39
N VAL A 134 -1.12 10.72 21.89
CA VAL A 134 -0.26 10.78 20.69
C VAL A 134 -1.02 11.13 19.41
N PRO A 135 -2.18 10.54 19.09
CA PRO A 135 -2.97 10.95 17.93
C PRO A 135 -3.33 12.43 17.97
N ALA A 136 -3.78 12.94 19.12
CA ALA A 136 -4.10 14.35 19.28
C ALA A 136 -2.88 15.27 19.08
N PHE A 137 -1.68 14.82 19.46
CA PHE A 137 -0.44 15.54 19.14
C PHE A 137 -0.16 15.55 17.64
N LEU A 138 -0.21 14.39 16.98
CA LEU A 138 0.13 14.25 15.57
C LEU A 138 -0.87 14.96 14.64
N GLU A 139 -2.15 15.02 15.01
CA GLU A 139 -3.17 15.76 14.25
C GLU A 139 -2.90 17.28 14.24
N ARG A 140 -2.29 17.81 15.31
CA ARG A 140 -1.95 19.24 15.42
C ARG A 140 -0.72 19.65 14.63
N LEU A 141 0.03 18.71 14.06
CA LEU A 141 1.17 19.05 13.21
C LEU A 141 0.69 19.79 11.96
N SER A 142 1.35 20.89 11.66
CA SER A 142 1.15 21.63 10.42
C SER A 142 1.67 20.85 9.21
N ASP A 143 1.21 21.22 8.02
CA ASP A 143 1.64 20.55 6.80
C ASP A 143 3.15 20.74 6.51
N GLU A 144 3.74 21.85 6.94
CA GLU A 144 5.18 22.09 6.84
C GLU A 144 5.98 21.21 7.80
N GLU A 145 5.48 20.98 9.02
CA GLU A 145 6.10 20.05 9.96
C GLU A 145 6.03 18.61 9.43
N LEU A 146 4.88 18.18 8.91
CA LEU A 146 4.74 16.86 8.29
C LEU A 146 5.65 16.68 7.07
N LYS A 147 5.76 17.71 6.22
CA LYS A 147 6.70 17.71 5.10
C LYS A 147 8.15 17.58 5.57
N ARG A 148 8.53 18.24 6.67
CA ARG A 148 9.89 18.17 7.23
C ARG A 148 10.19 16.76 7.74
N GLU A 149 9.25 16.14 8.44
CA GLU A 149 9.41 14.76 8.93
C GLU A 149 9.50 13.76 7.77
N ALA A 150 8.72 13.95 6.70
CA ALA A 150 8.69 13.06 5.53
C ALA A 150 9.92 13.16 4.59
N LYS A 151 10.81 14.14 4.79
CA LYS A 151 12.06 14.27 4.02
C LYS A 151 13.21 13.43 4.57
N ASN A 152 13.13 12.96 5.82
CA ASN A 152 14.24 12.29 6.48
C ASN A 152 14.23 10.78 6.20
N GLU A 153 14.99 10.33 5.22
CA GLU A 153 15.02 8.94 4.73
C GLU A 153 15.25 7.88 5.82
N SER A 154 16.08 8.17 6.82
CA SER A 154 16.32 7.29 7.96
C SER A 154 15.14 7.15 8.95
N LYS A 155 14.18 8.09 8.90
CA LYS A 155 13.02 8.20 9.81
C LYS A 155 11.67 8.15 9.10
N ASN A 156 11.66 7.86 7.80
CA ASN A 156 10.47 7.92 6.95
C ASN A 156 9.33 6.97 7.34
N ASP A 157 9.59 5.96 8.17
CA ASP A 157 8.58 5.03 8.72
C ASP A 157 8.10 5.41 10.14
N ALA A 158 8.53 6.55 10.70
CA ALA A 158 8.27 6.88 12.11
C ALA A 158 6.77 7.01 12.43
N LEU A 159 5.99 7.72 11.58
CA LEU A 159 4.55 7.88 11.78
C LEU A 159 3.81 6.53 11.73
N ALA A 160 4.11 5.71 10.73
CA ALA A 160 3.52 4.38 10.60
C ALA A 160 3.97 3.42 11.72
N ALA A 161 5.21 3.52 12.20
CA ALA A 161 5.69 2.79 13.36
C ALA A 161 4.99 3.19 14.65
N ILE A 162 4.75 4.50 14.87
CA ILE A 162 3.98 4.99 16.02
C ILE A 162 2.58 4.38 15.99
N VAL A 163 1.84 4.55 14.88
CA VAL A 163 0.45 4.08 14.79
C VAL A 163 0.35 2.56 15.00
N ARG A 164 1.26 1.78 14.40
CA ARG A 164 1.32 0.32 14.64
C ARG A 164 1.53 0.00 16.11
N ALA A 165 2.49 0.65 16.77
CA ALA A 165 2.77 0.42 18.17
C ALA A 165 1.58 0.78 19.07
N LEU A 166 0.91 1.92 18.82
CA LEU A 166 -0.28 2.32 19.57
C LEU A 166 -1.44 1.32 19.37
N ARG A 167 -1.66 0.85 18.13
CA ARG A 167 -2.68 -0.17 17.86
C ARG A 167 -2.39 -1.47 18.59
N SER A 168 -1.15 -1.96 18.53
CA SER A 168 -0.73 -3.18 19.24
C SER A 168 -0.95 -3.08 20.75
N LEU A 169 -0.75 -1.88 21.33
CA LEU A 169 -1.01 -1.63 22.74
C LEU A 169 -2.52 -1.58 23.03
N ALA A 170 -3.30 -0.83 22.24
CA ALA A 170 -4.74 -0.72 22.42
C ALA A 170 -5.46 -2.07 22.33
N ALA A 171 -5.03 -2.92 21.40
CA ALA A 171 -5.60 -4.26 21.19
C ALA A 171 -5.36 -5.23 22.37
N MET A 172 -4.42 -4.94 23.29
CA MET A 172 -4.20 -5.77 24.48
C MET A 172 -5.28 -5.57 25.55
N VAL A 173 -6.04 -4.47 25.49
CA VAL A 173 -6.99 -4.10 26.54
C VAL A 173 -8.41 -4.45 26.08
N PRO A 174 -9.16 -5.28 26.83
CA PRO A 174 -10.54 -5.62 26.48
C PRO A 174 -11.43 -4.38 26.41
N ARG A 175 -12.43 -4.39 25.51
CA ARG A 175 -13.40 -3.28 25.31
C ARG A 175 -12.77 -1.98 24.77
N GLN A 176 -11.67 -2.08 24.03
CA GLN A 176 -11.00 -0.95 23.36
C GLN A 176 -11.14 -1.01 21.83
N GLU A 177 -12.17 -1.69 21.31
CA GLU A 177 -12.40 -1.85 19.87
C GLU A 177 -12.60 -0.49 19.18
N GLU A 178 -13.29 0.45 19.82
CA GLU A 178 -13.48 1.81 19.31
C GLU A 178 -12.16 2.59 19.26
N THR A 179 -11.27 2.40 20.25
CA THR A 179 -9.94 3.01 20.24
C THR A 179 -9.10 2.45 19.09
N VAL A 180 -9.08 1.13 18.91
CA VAL A 180 -8.38 0.47 17.78
C VAL A 180 -8.91 0.97 16.43
N ARG A 181 -10.24 1.07 16.29
CA ARG A 181 -10.91 1.66 15.12
C ARG A 181 -10.47 3.11 14.89
N SER A 182 -10.44 3.93 15.94
CA SER A 182 -10.04 5.34 15.83
C SER A 182 -8.58 5.50 15.37
N LEU A 183 -7.69 4.58 15.78
CA LEU A 183 -6.29 4.56 15.37
C LEU A 183 -6.13 4.16 13.89
N GLU A 184 -6.94 3.23 13.39
CA GLU A 184 -6.97 2.89 11.96
C GLU A 184 -7.49 4.05 11.10
N MET A 185 -8.57 4.71 11.54
CA MET A 185 -9.06 5.92 10.87
C MET A 185 -8.00 7.03 10.87
N PHE A 186 -7.35 7.24 12.01
CA PHE A 186 -6.25 8.18 12.15
C PHE A 186 -5.09 7.85 11.21
N ARG A 187 -4.72 6.56 11.07
CA ARG A 187 -3.71 6.09 10.12
C ARG A 187 -4.02 6.53 8.71
N LEU A 188 -5.24 6.25 8.24
CA LEU A 188 -5.69 6.58 6.89
C LEU A 188 -5.71 8.10 6.67
N ARG A 189 -6.17 8.88 7.66
CA ARG A 189 -6.11 10.35 7.61
C ARG A 189 -4.67 10.86 7.45
N MET A 190 -3.72 10.30 8.19
CA MET A 190 -2.31 10.69 8.08
C MET A 190 -1.70 10.32 6.73
N ILE A 191 -2.01 9.14 6.20
CA ILE A 191 -1.58 8.72 4.86
C ILE A 191 -2.11 9.70 3.80
N LEU A 192 -3.40 10.06 3.87
CA LEU A 192 -4.01 11.02 2.94
C LEU A 192 -3.32 12.38 2.99
N ARG A 193 -3.11 12.93 4.19
CA ARG A 193 -2.40 14.21 4.35
C ARG A 193 -1.03 14.15 3.71
N LEU A 194 -0.26 13.09 3.95
CA LEU A 194 1.06 12.91 3.34
C LEU A 194 0.99 12.82 1.81
N LEU A 195 0.00 12.12 1.23
CA LEU A 195 -0.18 12.09 -0.23
C LEU A 195 -0.43 13.49 -0.83
N GLN A 196 -1.16 14.35 -0.12
CA GLN A 196 -1.55 15.67 -0.58
C GLN A 196 -0.41 16.71 -0.48
N ILE A 197 0.37 16.66 0.61
CA ILE A 197 1.28 17.76 0.96
C ILE A 197 2.75 17.44 0.72
N SER A 198 3.15 16.17 0.66
CA SER A 198 4.57 15.82 0.76
C SER A 198 5.35 15.96 -0.56
N SER A 199 6.68 16.01 -0.44
CA SER A 199 7.61 15.90 -1.57
C SER A 199 7.51 14.51 -2.22
N PHE A 200 8.16 14.31 -3.37
CA PHE A 200 8.21 13.01 -4.05
C PHE A 200 8.51 11.83 -3.11
N ASN A 201 9.53 11.95 -2.26
CA ASN A 201 9.89 10.90 -1.30
C ASN A 201 8.77 10.64 -0.28
N GLY A 202 8.13 11.69 0.24
CA GLY A 202 7.00 11.53 1.15
C GLY A 202 5.80 10.86 0.48
N LYS A 203 5.49 11.22 -0.77
CA LYS A 203 4.41 10.58 -1.54
C LYS A 203 4.70 9.12 -1.82
N MET A 204 5.94 8.82 -2.19
CA MET A 204 6.41 7.45 -2.38
C MET A 204 6.20 6.59 -1.13
N ASN A 205 6.50 7.15 0.06
CA ASN A 205 6.28 6.46 1.32
C ASN A 205 4.79 6.30 1.65
N ALA A 206 3.99 7.35 1.45
CA ALA A 206 2.55 7.26 1.67
C ALA A 206 1.90 6.22 0.74
N LEU A 207 2.34 6.13 -0.53
CA LEU A 207 1.95 5.06 -1.45
C LEU A 207 2.40 3.67 -1.00
N ASN A 208 3.60 3.55 -0.42
CA ASN A 208 4.03 2.30 0.20
C ASN A 208 3.11 1.89 1.36
N GLU A 209 2.71 2.85 2.20
CA GLU A 209 1.78 2.60 3.30
C GLU A 209 0.39 2.19 2.79
N VAL A 210 -0.16 2.86 1.76
CA VAL A 210 -1.41 2.42 1.12
C VAL A 210 -1.29 0.97 0.65
N ASN A 211 -0.19 0.62 -0.03
CA ASN A 211 0.02 -0.74 -0.51
C ASN A 211 0.18 -1.77 0.62
N LYS A 212 0.79 -1.40 1.76
CA LYS A 212 0.85 -2.27 2.96
C LYS A 212 -0.55 -2.48 3.55
N VAL A 213 -1.36 -1.43 3.62
CA VAL A 213 -2.76 -1.54 4.08
C VAL A 213 -3.56 -2.46 3.15
N ILE A 214 -3.46 -2.25 1.84
CA ILE A 214 -4.09 -3.13 0.82
C ILE A 214 -3.66 -4.58 1.02
N ALA A 215 -2.35 -4.84 1.15
CA ALA A 215 -1.84 -6.19 1.34
C ALA A 215 -2.41 -6.85 2.60
N ASN A 216 -2.55 -6.11 3.70
CA ASN A 216 -3.14 -6.61 4.93
C ASN A 216 -4.62 -6.95 4.74
N VAL A 217 -5.44 -6.04 4.23
CA VAL A 217 -6.90 -6.29 4.08
C VAL A 217 -7.20 -7.37 3.05
N SER A 218 -6.40 -7.46 1.98
CA SER A 218 -6.53 -8.54 1.00
C SER A 218 -6.10 -9.89 1.58
N TYR A 219 -5.11 -9.94 2.47
CA TYR A 219 -4.70 -11.19 3.11
C TYR A 219 -5.82 -11.81 3.95
N TYR A 220 -6.54 -10.99 4.72
CA TYR A 220 -7.67 -11.46 5.53
C TYR A 220 -8.88 -11.89 4.71
N ALA A 221 -9.16 -11.23 3.59
CA ALA A 221 -10.24 -11.63 2.68
C ALA A 221 -10.09 -13.07 2.14
N HIS A 222 -8.86 -13.59 2.07
CA HIS A 222 -8.58 -14.95 1.56
C HIS A 222 -8.46 -16.01 2.67
N ARG A 223 -8.49 -15.62 3.94
CA ARG A 223 -8.53 -16.55 5.09
C ARG A 223 -9.93 -16.58 5.68
N HIS A 224 -10.73 -17.56 5.27
CA HIS A 224 -11.93 -17.99 6.02
C HIS A 224 -11.53 -18.69 7.32
N THR A 225 -10.83 -18.00 8.23
CA THR A 225 -10.51 -18.53 9.55
C THR A 225 -11.51 -17.96 10.54
N GLY A 226 -12.46 -18.80 10.99
CA GLY A 226 -13.47 -18.49 12.00
C GLY A 226 -12.90 -18.32 13.40
N THR A 227 -11.91 -17.44 13.56
CA THR A 227 -11.44 -16.94 14.85
C THR A 227 -11.85 -15.48 14.95
N ASP A 228 -12.80 -15.21 15.85
CA ASP A 228 -13.55 -13.97 16.09
C ASP A 228 -12.70 -12.75 16.48
N GLU A 229 -11.86 -12.26 15.59
CA GLU A 229 -11.43 -10.85 15.61
C GLU A 229 -11.70 -10.25 14.24
N GLU A 230 -12.93 -9.78 14.06
CA GLU A 230 -13.34 -9.05 12.86
C GLU A 230 -12.56 -7.73 12.81
N GLU A 231 -11.46 -7.70 12.05
CA GLU A 231 -10.70 -6.47 11.87
C GLU A 231 -11.60 -5.37 11.32
N TRP A 232 -11.58 -4.20 11.96
CA TRP A 232 -12.43 -3.09 11.54
C TRP A 232 -12.14 -2.64 10.09
N LEU A 233 -10.90 -2.70 9.63
CA LEU A 233 -10.56 -2.29 8.27
C LEU A 233 -10.64 -3.49 7.31
N THR A 234 -11.67 -3.51 6.46
CA THR A 234 -11.88 -4.55 5.44
C THR A 234 -11.43 -4.07 4.06
N ALA A 235 -11.37 -4.99 3.07
CA ALA A 235 -11.08 -4.63 1.68
C ALA A 235 -12.13 -3.64 1.13
N GLU A 236 -13.41 -3.88 1.41
CA GLU A 236 -14.52 -2.99 1.05
C GLU A 236 -14.35 -1.58 1.64
N ARG A 237 -14.10 -1.46 2.96
CA ARG A 237 -13.88 -0.16 3.61
C ARG A 237 -12.65 0.56 3.08
N MET A 238 -11.60 -0.18 2.72
CA MET A 238 -10.41 0.39 2.11
C MET A 238 -10.70 0.91 0.69
N ALA A 239 -11.50 0.20 -0.11
CA ALA A 239 -11.94 0.65 -1.42
C ALA A 239 -12.84 1.89 -1.34
N GLU A 240 -13.79 1.93 -0.41
CA GLU A 240 -14.59 3.12 -0.10
C GLU A 240 -13.70 4.31 0.28
N TRP A 241 -12.74 4.10 1.18
CA TRP A 241 -11.82 5.16 1.59
C TRP A 241 -11.01 5.72 0.40
N ILE A 242 -10.51 4.86 -0.49
CA ILE A 242 -9.79 5.28 -1.71
C ILE A 242 -10.69 6.18 -2.58
N LYS A 243 -11.95 5.77 -2.76
CA LYS A 243 -12.94 6.46 -3.59
C LYS A 243 -13.35 7.81 -2.99
N GLU A 244 -13.79 7.83 -1.73
CA GLU A 244 -14.28 9.04 -1.05
C GLU A 244 -13.20 10.12 -0.94
N ASN A 245 -11.96 9.70 -0.69
CA ASN A 245 -10.83 10.62 -0.54
C ASN A 245 -10.12 10.95 -1.86
N ARG A 246 -10.67 10.48 -2.99
CA ARG A 246 -10.14 10.75 -4.34
C ARG A 246 -8.65 10.44 -4.47
N VAL A 247 -8.24 9.32 -3.87
CA VAL A 247 -6.83 8.96 -3.77
C VAL A 247 -6.22 8.79 -5.16
N LEU A 248 -6.94 8.17 -6.10
CA LEU A 248 -6.51 8.03 -7.49
C LEU A 248 -6.26 9.39 -8.16
N GLN A 249 -7.16 10.36 -8.00
CA GLN A 249 -6.96 11.71 -8.55
C GLN A 249 -5.75 12.42 -7.93
N ILE A 250 -5.49 12.21 -6.63
CA ILE A 250 -4.33 12.81 -5.96
C ILE A 250 -3.03 12.26 -6.53
N VAL A 251 -2.94 10.94 -6.68
CA VAL A 251 -1.69 10.26 -7.08
C VAL A 251 -1.38 10.40 -8.56
N LEU A 252 -2.39 10.65 -9.42
CA LEU A 252 -2.22 10.87 -10.86
C LEU A 252 -1.70 12.26 -11.23
N ARG A 253 -1.73 13.24 -10.31
CA ARG A 253 -1.39 14.64 -10.61
C ARG A 253 0.08 14.87 -10.95
N ASP A 254 0.99 14.11 -10.35
CA ASP A 254 2.42 14.28 -10.54
C ASP A 254 3.18 12.96 -10.40
N SER A 255 4.50 13.02 -10.56
CA SER A 255 5.41 11.88 -10.32
C SER A 255 5.28 10.70 -11.29
N LEU A 256 4.35 10.74 -12.25
CA LEU A 256 4.15 9.71 -13.27
C LEU A 256 5.33 9.51 -14.24
N HIS A 257 6.30 10.42 -14.26
CA HIS A 257 7.54 10.24 -15.03
C HIS A 257 8.49 9.22 -14.37
N GLN A 258 8.24 8.84 -13.11
CA GLN A 258 9.05 7.89 -12.34
C GLN A 258 8.41 6.50 -12.37
N PRO A 259 9.00 5.49 -13.03
CA PRO A 259 8.41 4.16 -13.15
C PRO A 259 8.09 3.49 -11.80
N GLN A 260 8.97 3.64 -10.80
CA GLN A 260 8.76 3.08 -9.45
C GLN A 260 7.52 3.65 -8.74
N TYR A 261 7.14 4.90 -9.05
CA TYR A 261 5.92 5.51 -8.53
C TYR A 261 4.69 4.88 -9.21
N VAL A 262 4.77 4.72 -10.53
CA VAL A 262 3.71 4.11 -11.35
C VAL A 262 3.49 2.63 -10.98
N GLU A 263 4.53 1.87 -10.65
CA GLU A 263 4.39 0.50 -10.12
C GLU A 263 3.60 0.43 -8.80
N LYS A 264 3.72 1.45 -7.94
CA LYS A 264 2.95 1.52 -6.69
C LYS A 264 1.51 1.93 -6.96
N LEU A 265 1.28 2.83 -7.91
CA LEU A 265 -0.05 3.18 -8.40
C LEU A 265 -0.76 1.98 -9.01
N GLU A 266 -0.06 1.19 -9.83
CA GLU A 266 -0.57 -0.03 -10.47
C GLU A 266 -1.22 -0.99 -9.47
N LYS A 267 -0.56 -1.21 -8.32
CA LYS A 267 -1.09 -2.06 -7.24
C LYS A 267 -2.39 -1.52 -6.64
N ILE A 268 -2.49 -0.20 -6.47
CA ILE A 268 -3.68 0.46 -5.95
C ILE A 268 -4.82 0.36 -6.97
N VAL A 269 -4.57 0.69 -8.24
CA VAL A 269 -5.61 0.59 -9.28
C VAL A 269 -6.09 -0.85 -9.43
N ARG A 270 -5.18 -1.84 -9.42
CA ARG A 270 -5.53 -3.26 -9.46
C ARG A 270 -6.42 -3.68 -8.29
N PHE A 271 -6.14 -3.19 -7.07
CA PHE A 271 -6.99 -3.44 -5.92
C PHE A 271 -8.40 -2.86 -6.13
N VAL A 272 -8.50 -1.62 -6.58
CA VAL A 272 -9.77 -0.94 -6.84
C VAL A 272 -10.59 -1.65 -7.94
N ILE A 273 -9.92 -2.21 -8.96
CA ILE A 273 -10.59 -3.04 -9.98
C ILE A 273 -11.15 -4.32 -9.35
N LYS A 274 -10.36 -5.05 -8.55
CA LYS A 274 -10.77 -6.30 -7.90
C LYS A 274 -11.96 -6.11 -6.95
N GLU A 275 -11.98 -5.01 -6.22
CA GLU A 275 -13.09 -4.62 -5.34
C GLU A 275 -14.27 -3.99 -6.10
N LYS A 276 -14.25 -3.99 -7.44
CA LYS A 276 -15.31 -3.43 -8.32
C LYS A 276 -15.63 -1.96 -8.01
N ALA A 277 -14.64 -1.21 -7.53
CA ALA A 277 -14.79 0.18 -7.12
C ALA A 277 -14.27 1.18 -8.18
N LEU A 278 -13.62 0.70 -9.25
CA LEU A 278 -13.07 1.57 -10.30
C LEU A 278 -14.17 2.11 -11.20
N THR A 279 -14.37 3.42 -11.19
CA THR A 279 -15.41 4.09 -12.00
C THR A 279 -14.89 4.52 -13.37
N LEU A 280 -15.80 4.81 -14.32
CA LEU A 280 -15.42 5.37 -15.61
C LEU A 280 -14.76 6.75 -15.49
N ALA A 281 -15.13 7.54 -14.47
CA ALA A 281 -14.47 8.81 -14.17
C ALA A 281 -13.00 8.61 -13.73
N ASP A 282 -12.70 7.54 -12.97
CA ASP A 282 -11.32 7.22 -12.61
C ASP A 282 -10.49 6.81 -13.84
N LEU A 283 -11.12 6.11 -14.81
CA LEU A 283 -10.50 5.82 -16.11
C LEU A 283 -10.28 7.09 -16.94
N ASP A 284 -11.21 8.05 -16.89
CA ASP A 284 -11.05 9.34 -17.53
C ASP A 284 -9.85 10.11 -16.97
N ASP A 285 -9.66 10.07 -15.65
CA ASP A 285 -8.51 10.66 -14.95
C ASP A 285 -7.19 9.96 -15.34
N LEU A 286 -7.19 8.62 -15.37
CA LEU A 286 -6.04 7.82 -15.82
C LEU A 286 -5.64 8.15 -17.27
N TRP A 287 -6.62 8.22 -18.18
CA TRP A 287 -6.38 8.57 -19.57
C TRP A 287 -5.92 10.02 -19.73
N ALA A 288 -6.54 10.96 -18.99
CA ALA A 288 -6.19 12.37 -19.07
C ALA A 288 -4.76 12.65 -18.56
N ALA A 289 -4.24 11.81 -17.65
CA ALA A 289 -2.92 12.00 -17.04
C ALA A 289 -1.75 12.05 -18.04
N GLN A 290 -1.89 11.47 -19.24
CA GLN A 290 -0.88 11.51 -20.30
C GLN A 290 -1.00 12.74 -21.23
N SER A 291 -2.16 13.39 -21.26
CA SER A 291 -2.48 14.41 -22.27
C SER A 291 -1.59 15.64 -22.12
N GLY A 292 -0.88 16.00 -23.20
CA GLY A 292 0.03 17.16 -23.22
C GLY A 292 1.25 17.03 -22.30
N LYS A 293 1.60 15.81 -21.85
CA LYS A 293 2.75 15.56 -20.97
C LYS A 293 3.97 15.05 -21.75
N HIS A 294 5.11 15.00 -21.04
CA HIS A 294 6.36 14.46 -21.57
C HIS A 294 6.22 12.98 -21.96
N GLU A 295 6.98 12.54 -22.96
CA GLU A 295 6.88 11.18 -23.53
C GLU A 295 7.02 10.05 -22.50
N ALA A 296 7.89 10.23 -21.50
CA ALA A 296 8.06 9.26 -20.42
C ALA A 296 6.77 9.05 -19.61
N ILE A 297 5.98 10.12 -19.39
CA ILE A 297 4.69 10.03 -18.69
C ILE A 297 3.69 9.29 -19.58
N VAL A 298 3.62 9.63 -20.86
CA VAL A 298 2.75 8.96 -21.83
C VAL A 298 3.02 7.46 -21.85
N GLN A 299 4.30 7.08 -21.98
CA GLN A 299 4.72 5.69 -21.99
C GLN A 299 4.32 4.96 -20.69
N ASN A 300 4.62 5.55 -19.53
CA ASN A 300 4.31 4.94 -18.25
C ASN A 300 2.79 4.77 -18.02
N VAL A 301 1.97 5.73 -18.47
CA VAL A 301 0.50 5.62 -18.39
C VAL A 301 -0.02 4.54 -19.33
N HIS A 302 0.51 4.45 -20.56
CA HIS A 302 0.15 3.39 -21.50
C HIS A 302 0.54 2.01 -20.94
N ASP A 303 1.74 1.88 -20.38
CA ASP A 303 2.21 0.64 -19.76
C ASP A 303 1.36 0.25 -18.55
N LEU A 304 0.94 1.22 -17.74
CA LEU A 304 0.02 1.01 -16.63
C LEU A 304 -1.32 0.44 -17.11
N LEU A 305 -1.95 1.08 -18.11
CA LEU A 305 -3.23 0.63 -18.66
C LEU A 305 -3.12 -0.77 -19.27
N ALA A 306 -2.06 -1.02 -20.04
CA ALA A 306 -1.84 -2.33 -20.64
C ALA A 306 -1.65 -3.43 -19.59
N LYS A 307 -0.89 -3.19 -18.52
CA LYS A 307 -0.72 -4.18 -17.42
C LYS A 307 -2.00 -4.47 -16.63
N LEU A 308 -3.01 -3.61 -16.75
CA LEU A 308 -4.31 -3.76 -16.08
C LEU A 308 -5.40 -4.27 -17.03
N ALA A 309 -5.09 -4.42 -18.33
CA ALA A 309 -6.04 -4.77 -19.38
C ALA A 309 -6.88 -6.00 -19.04
N TRP A 310 -6.23 -7.08 -18.59
CA TRP A 310 -6.86 -8.32 -18.18
C TRP A 310 -7.89 -8.15 -17.05
N ASP A 311 -7.58 -7.25 -16.11
CA ASP A 311 -8.37 -7.03 -14.90
C ASP A 311 -9.64 -6.21 -15.20
N PHE A 312 -9.65 -5.38 -16.26
CA PHE A 312 -10.79 -4.54 -16.60
C PHE A 312 -12.07 -5.33 -16.97
N SER A 313 -13.21 -4.70 -16.76
CA SER A 313 -14.50 -5.17 -17.29
C SER A 313 -14.67 -4.80 -18.76
N PRO A 314 -15.60 -5.45 -19.50
CA PRO A 314 -15.91 -5.09 -20.88
C PRO A 314 -16.32 -3.63 -21.05
N GLU A 315 -17.13 -3.11 -20.12
CA GLU A 315 -17.56 -1.71 -20.10
C GLU A 315 -16.36 -0.76 -19.95
N GLN A 316 -15.40 -1.10 -19.10
CA GLN A 316 -14.19 -0.31 -18.89
C GLN A 316 -13.27 -0.32 -20.13
N LEU A 317 -13.08 -1.49 -20.78
CA LEU A 317 -12.32 -1.58 -22.03
C LEU A 317 -13.02 -0.83 -23.17
N ASP A 318 -14.34 -0.92 -23.26
CA ASP A 318 -15.12 -0.19 -24.26
C ASP A 318 -15.01 1.33 -24.09
N HIS A 319 -15.07 1.81 -22.85
CA HIS A 319 -14.85 3.21 -22.52
C HIS A 319 -13.45 3.68 -22.93
N LEU A 320 -12.41 2.89 -22.66
CA LEU A 320 -11.04 3.18 -23.11
C LEU A 320 -10.92 3.21 -24.64
N PHE A 321 -11.65 2.34 -25.35
CA PHE A 321 -11.72 2.38 -26.82
C PHE A 321 -12.33 3.70 -27.31
N GLY A 322 -13.41 4.18 -26.69
CA GLY A 322 -13.99 5.49 -26.98
C GLY A 322 -13.00 6.64 -26.76
N ARG A 323 -12.23 6.60 -25.66
CA ARG A 323 -11.16 7.59 -25.37
C ARG A 323 -10.04 7.55 -26.40
N PHE A 324 -9.68 6.36 -26.89
CA PHE A 324 -8.75 6.19 -27.99
C PHE A 324 -9.28 6.84 -29.28
N GLN A 325 -10.54 6.58 -29.66
CA GLN A 325 -11.14 7.16 -30.88
C GLN A 325 -11.17 8.69 -30.85
N ALA A 326 -11.54 9.27 -29.70
CA ALA A 326 -11.52 10.72 -29.50
C ALA A 326 -10.11 11.29 -29.64
N SER A 327 -9.10 10.61 -29.08
CA SER A 327 -7.70 11.04 -29.15
C SER A 327 -7.11 10.89 -30.56
N TRP A 328 -7.54 9.85 -31.29
CA TRP A 328 -7.08 9.54 -32.65
C TRP A 328 -7.38 10.65 -33.64
N ALA A 329 -8.57 11.25 -33.55
CA ALA A 329 -9.04 12.28 -34.47
C ALA A 329 -8.11 13.50 -34.53
N SER A 330 -7.49 13.87 -33.40
CA SER A 330 -6.59 15.03 -33.29
C SER A 330 -5.11 14.67 -33.12
N ALA A 331 -4.74 13.39 -33.15
CA ALA A 331 -3.38 12.94 -32.86
C ALA A 331 -2.40 13.17 -34.03
N ALA A 332 -1.18 13.61 -33.72
CA ALA A 332 -0.06 13.67 -34.67
C ALA A 332 0.51 12.27 -34.99
N LYS A 333 1.31 12.12 -36.06
CA LYS A 333 1.86 10.81 -36.52
C LYS A 333 2.47 9.97 -35.38
N ARG A 334 3.41 10.53 -34.63
CA ARG A 334 4.07 9.84 -33.51
C ARG A 334 3.12 9.44 -32.37
N GLN A 335 2.08 10.24 -32.14
CA GLN A 335 1.05 9.90 -31.15
C GLN A 335 0.15 8.77 -31.65
N ARG A 336 -0.19 8.77 -32.94
CA ARG A 336 -0.97 7.69 -33.57
C ARG A 336 -0.30 6.33 -33.41
N GLU A 337 1.01 6.22 -33.69
CA GLU A 337 1.76 4.97 -33.50
C GLU A 337 1.67 4.46 -32.05
N LYS A 338 1.88 5.35 -31.06
CA LYS A 338 1.79 5.00 -29.64
C LYS A 338 0.37 4.62 -29.19
N LEU A 339 -0.65 5.28 -29.74
CA LEU A 339 -2.04 4.96 -29.48
C LEU A 339 -2.40 3.58 -30.07
N LEU A 340 -1.95 3.27 -31.29
CA LEU A 340 -2.14 1.96 -31.91
C LEU A 340 -1.46 0.85 -31.09
N GLU A 341 -0.26 1.10 -30.59
CA GLU A 341 0.45 0.13 -29.76
C GLU A 341 -0.27 -0.13 -28.43
N LEU A 342 -0.83 0.91 -27.80
CA LEU A 342 -1.66 0.75 -26.61
C LEU A 342 -2.93 -0.06 -26.91
N ILE A 343 -3.68 0.31 -27.94
CA ILE A 343 -4.96 -0.34 -28.24
C ILE A 343 -4.78 -1.81 -28.65
N ARG A 344 -3.66 -2.13 -29.32
CA ARG A 344 -3.24 -3.50 -29.60
C ARG A 344 -3.06 -4.30 -28.31
N ARG A 345 -2.30 -3.77 -27.35
CA ARG A 345 -2.05 -4.45 -26.07
C ARG A 345 -3.33 -4.62 -25.25
N LEU A 346 -4.22 -3.64 -25.25
CA LEU A 346 -5.53 -3.77 -24.59
C LEU A 346 -6.40 -4.86 -25.24
N ALA A 347 -6.34 -5.01 -26.57
CA ALA A 347 -7.04 -6.06 -27.30
C ALA A 347 -6.45 -7.47 -27.08
N GLU A 348 -5.13 -7.58 -26.93
CA GLU A 348 -4.47 -8.87 -26.69
C GLU A 348 -4.84 -9.47 -25.34
N ASP A 349 -4.94 -8.62 -24.31
CA ASP A 349 -5.29 -9.02 -22.95
C ASP A 349 -6.80 -9.00 -22.66
N ASP A 350 -7.65 -8.76 -23.68
CA ASP A 350 -9.11 -8.80 -23.55
C ASP A 350 -9.62 -10.25 -23.49
N LYS A 351 -9.99 -10.68 -22.28
CA LYS A 351 -10.53 -12.01 -21.99
C LYS A 351 -11.87 -12.30 -22.67
N GLU A 352 -12.70 -11.29 -22.90
CA GLU A 352 -14.05 -11.47 -23.50
C GLU A 352 -14.06 -11.28 -25.02
N GLY A 353 -12.98 -10.74 -25.60
CA GLY A 353 -12.78 -10.59 -27.04
C GLY A 353 -13.61 -9.48 -27.71
N LEU A 354 -14.44 -8.74 -26.97
CA LEU A 354 -15.25 -7.62 -27.48
C LEU A 354 -14.38 -6.43 -27.91
N MET A 355 -13.39 -6.08 -27.09
CA MET A 355 -12.38 -5.07 -27.41
C MET A 355 -11.53 -5.55 -28.59
N ALA A 356 -11.09 -6.81 -28.55
CA ALA A 356 -10.31 -7.40 -29.63
C ALA A 356 -11.03 -7.30 -30.99
N HIS A 357 -12.32 -7.62 -31.03
CA HIS A 357 -13.13 -7.50 -32.25
C HIS A 357 -13.19 -6.06 -32.78
N LYS A 358 -13.45 -5.08 -31.90
CA LYS A 358 -13.50 -3.65 -32.28
C LYS A 358 -12.16 -3.15 -32.80
N VAL A 359 -11.07 -3.56 -32.16
CA VAL A 359 -9.70 -3.17 -32.57
C VAL A 359 -9.34 -3.82 -33.90
N LEU A 360 -9.61 -5.11 -34.10
CA LEU A 360 -9.38 -5.78 -35.39
C LEU A 360 -10.15 -5.08 -36.51
N GLN A 361 -11.42 -4.74 -36.29
CA GLN A 361 -12.21 -3.97 -37.27
C GLN A 361 -11.64 -2.59 -37.56
N LEU A 362 -11.14 -1.89 -36.53
CA LEU A 362 -10.48 -0.60 -36.69
C LEU A 362 -9.18 -0.71 -37.50
N LEU A 363 -8.33 -1.68 -37.18
CA LEU A 363 -7.07 -1.92 -37.89
C LEU A 363 -7.32 -2.34 -39.34
N TRP A 364 -8.34 -3.17 -39.58
CA TRP A 364 -8.79 -3.52 -40.93
C TRP A 364 -9.17 -2.27 -41.72
N ASN A 365 -10.03 -1.41 -41.17
CA ASN A 365 -10.45 -0.19 -41.85
C ASN A 365 -9.28 0.78 -42.11
N LEU A 366 -8.32 0.86 -41.18
CA LEU A 366 -7.11 1.68 -41.36
C LEU A 366 -6.23 1.15 -42.48
N ALA A 367 -6.03 -0.18 -42.57
CA ALA A 367 -5.26 -0.82 -43.62
C ALA A 367 -5.87 -0.63 -45.02
N HIS A 368 -7.17 -0.36 -45.11
CA HIS A 368 -7.88 -0.11 -46.38
C HIS A 368 -8.17 1.37 -46.63
N SER A 369 -7.72 2.27 -45.75
CA SER A 369 -7.92 3.70 -45.92
C SER A 369 -6.88 4.29 -46.86
N ARG A 370 -7.35 4.95 -47.93
CA ARG A 370 -6.49 5.69 -48.88
C ARG A 370 -5.93 7.00 -48.31
N GLU A 371 -6.43 7.44 -47.15
CA GLU A 371 -6.05 8.69 -46.50
C GLU A 371 -4.92 8.51 -45.49
N VAL A 372 -4.51 7.27 -45.23
CA VAL A 372 -3.54 6.91 -44.20
C VAL A 372 -2.17 6.60 -44.85
N PRO A 373 -1.04 7.06 -44.28
CA PRO A 373 0.29 6.76 -44.82
C PRO A 373 0.60 5.25 -44.82
N THR A 374 1.38 4.78 -45.81
CA THR A 374 1.77 3.37 -45.96
C THR A 374 2.35 2.76 -44.69
N ASP A 375 3.24 3.47 -43.98
CA ASP A 375 3.80 3.01 -42.69
C ASP A 375 2.71 2.64 -41.66
N THR A 376 1.62 3.40 -41.63
CA THR A 376 0.50 3.17 -40.69
C THR A 376 -0.38 2.02 -41.16
N MET A 377 -0.51 1.81 -42.47
CA MET A 377 -1.20 0.63 -43.04
C MET A 377 -0.44 -0.66 -42.70
N GLU A 378 0.88 -0.69 -42.93
CA GLU A 378 1.75 -1.82 -42.57
C GLU A 378 1.71 -2.12 -41.07
N LEU A 379 1.77 -1.08 -40.24
CA LEU A 379 1.64 -1.21 -38.79
C LEU A 379 0.27 -1.79 -38.41
N ALA A 380 -0.81 -1.31 -39.03
CA ALA A 380 -2.15 -1.81 -38.78
C ALA A 380 -2.31 -3.29 -39.14
N LEU A 381 -1.79 -3.71 -40.30
CA LEU A 381 -1.77 -5.12 -40.72
C LEU A 381 -0.93 -5.98 -39.77
N SER A 382 0.27 -5.51 -39.39
CA SER A 382 1.12 -6.20 -38.43
C SER A 382 0.43 -6.40 -37.09
N PHE A 383 -0.24 -5.36 -36.58
CA PHE A 383 -0.96 -5.42 -35.31
C PHE A 383 -2.21 -6.29 -35.40
N HIS A 384 -2.88 -6.30 -36.55
CA HIS A 384 -4.02 -7.17 -36.79
C HIS A 384 -3.63 -8.65 -36.67
N VAL A 385 -2.51 -9.05 -37.28
CA VAL A 385 -1.97 -10.41 -37.15
C VAL A 385 -1.58 -10.72 -35.71
N LYS A 386 -0.89 -9.80 -35.02
CA LYS A 386 -0.49 -9.99 -33.62
C LYS A 386 -1.67 -10.23 -32.69
N ILE A 387 -2.75 -9.44 -32.79
CA ILE A 387 -3.94 -9.65 -31.97
C ILE A 387 -4.53 -11.03 -32.24
N LEU A 388 -4.64 -11.44 -33.51
CA LEU A 388 -5.14 -12.76 -33.85
C LEU A 388 -4.26 -13.87 -33.25
N ASP A 389 -2.93 -13.73 -33.25
CA ASP A 389 -2.02 -14.74 -32.73
C ASP A 389 -1.95 -14.80 -31.20
N TYR A 390 -1.98 -13.65 -30.54
CA TYR A 390 -1.71 -13.52 -29.11
C TYR A 390 -2.94 -13.19 -28.25
N SER A 391 -4.12 -12.95 -28.83
CA SER A 391 -5.32 -12.67 -28.05
C SER A 391 -5.60 -13.79 -27.06
N CYS A 392 -5.90 -13.40 -25.83
CA CYS A 392 -6.26 -14.30 -24.76
C CYS A 392 -7.75 -14.69 -24.74
N SER A 393 -8.55 -14.16 -25.66
CA SER A 393 -9.97 -14.49 -25.78
C SER A 393 -10.16 -15.97 -26.11
N GLN A 394 -11.21 -16.57 -25.54
CA GLN A 394 -11.59 -17.96 -25.86
C GLN A 394 -12.02 -18.12 -27.34
N ASP A 395 -12.48 -17.04 -27.98
CA ASP A 395 -12.96 -17.05 -29.36
C ASP A 395 -11.86 -16.78 -30.40
N ARG A 396 -10.59 -16.77 -29.99
CA ARG A 396 -9.45 -16.43 -30.86
C ARG A 396 -9.44 -17.20 -32.18
N ASP A 397 -9.64 -18.52 -32.14
CA ASP A 397 -9.56 -19.35 -33.34
C ASP A 397 -10.76 -19.14 -34.27
N ALA A 398 -11.94 -18.83 -33.71
CA ALA A 398 -13.11 -18.43 -34.49
C ALA A 398 -12.88 -17.06 -35.14
N GLN A 399 -12.31 -16.10 -34.42
CA GLN A 399 -11.92 -14.79 -34.97
C GLN A 399 -10.89 -14.94 -36.09
N LYS A 400 -9.85 -15.77 -35.92
CA LYS A 400 -8.88 -16.07 -36.98
C LYS A 400 -9.55 -16.54 -38.26
N THR A 401 -10.45 -17.52 -38.14
CA THR A 401 -11.18 -18.07 -39.29
C THR A 401 -12.04 -17.00 -39.97
N LEU A 402 -12.79 -16.21 -39.20
CA LEU A 402 -13.61 -15.11 -39.72
C LEU A 402 -12.79 -14.10 -40.53
N TRP A 403 -11.64 -13.67 -40.01
CA TRP A 403 -10.80 -12.69 -40.68
C TRP A 403 -10.09 -13.27 -41.91
N LEU A 404 -9.68 -14.55 -41.88
CA LEU A 404 -9.16 -15.24 -43.06
C LEU A 404 -10.21 -15.33 -44.17
N ASP A 405 -11.44 -15.69 -43.84
CA ASP A 405 -12.54 -15.76 -44.80
C ASP A 405 -12.81 -14.39 -45.42
N ARG A 406 -12.77 -13.32 -44.62
CA ARG A 406 -12.91 -11.95 -45.10
C ARG A 406 -11.78 -11.54 -46.05
N CYS A 407 -10.52 -11.83 -45.70
CA CYS A 407 -9.38 -11.61 -46.60
C CYS A 407 -9.55 -12.33 -47.94
N VAL A 408 -9.96 -13.61 -47.90
CA VAL A 408 -10.17 -14.43 -49.09
C VAL A 408 -11.30 -13.88 -49.95
N GLN A 409 -12.39 -13.41 -49.34
CA GLN A 409 -13.50 -12.78 -50.06
C GLN A 409 -13.06 -11.49 -50.77
N GLU A 410 -12.26 -10.66 -50.11
CA GLU A 410 -11.75 -9.41 -50.69
C GLU A 410 -10.82 -9.66 -51.89
N LEU A 411 -9.88 -10.60 -51.75
CA LEU A 411 -8.98 -11.01 -52.85
C LEU A 411 -9.73 -11.60 -54.05
N ARG A 412 -10.89 -12.21 -53.84
CA ARG A 412 -11.75 -12.72 -54.92
C ARG A 412 -12.51 -11.60 -55.64
N GLN A 413 -12.80 -10.49 -54.96
CA GLN A 413 -13.62 -9.39 -55.49
C GLN A 413 -12.78 -8.27 -56.12
N ASP A 414 -11.56 -8.03 -55.64
CA ASP A 414 -10.65 -7.01 -56.17
C ASP A 414 -9.25 -7.58 -56.48
N PRO A 415 -9.02 -8.07 -57.72
CA PRO A 415 -7.72 -8.62 -58.11
C PRO A 415 -6.61 -7.56 -58.26
N GLN A 416 -6.92 -6.26 -58.14
CA GLN A 416 -5.91 -5.19 -58.14
C GLN A 416 -5.33 -4.88 -56.77
N TRP A 417 -5.89 -5.43 -55.68
CA TRP A 417 -5.34 -5.25 -54.34
C TRP A 417 -4.10 -6.14 -54.14
N ALA A 418 -2.96 -5.63 -54.60
CA ALA A 418 -1.66 -6.15 -54.21
C ALA A 418 -1.36 -5.66 -52.79
N LEU A 419 -1.18 -6.60 -51.87
CA LEU A 419 -0.62 -6.36 -50.53
C LEU A 419 0.57 -5.40 -50.64
N PRO A 420 0.71 -4.40 -49.76
CA PRO A 420 1.95 -3.62 -49.66
C PRO A 420 3.12 -4.59 -49.50
N ALA A 421 4.14 -4.42 -50.33
CA ALA A 421 5.30 -5.31 -50.44
C ALA A 421 6.20 -5.28 -49.21
#